data_AF-F7Q892-F1
#
_entry.id   AF-F7Q892-F1
#
_cell.length_a   1.000
_cell.length_b   1.000
_cell.length_c   1.000
_cell.angle_alpha   90.00
_cell.angle_beta   90.00
_cell.angle_gamma   90.00
#
_symmetry.space_group_name_H-M   'P 1'
#
loop_
_entity.id
_entity.type
_entity.pdbx_description
1 polymer ?
#
loop_
_entity_poly.entity_id
_entity_poly.type
_entity_poly.pdbx_seq_one_letter_code
_entity_poly.pdbx_strand_id
1 'polypeptide(L)'
;MAAMFEPKHASTHEERRVYGRYEKLYTLNDFFAALYFLVGSIMFFYESLMVPATWCFTLGSVHFLLRPTIKVAREFHIAQLPLPGDDE
;
A
#
# COMPACT_ATOMS: atom_id res chain seq x y z
N MET A 1 -17.33 29.86 17.24
CA MET A 1 -16.00 29.32 16.87
C MET A 1 -16.14 27.82 16.54
N ALA A 2 -17.02 27.50 15.57
CA ALA A 2 -17.39 26.14 15.19
C ALA A 2 -17.59 26.07 13.68
N ALA A 3 -16.53 26.43 12.95
CA ALA A 3 -16.47 26.32 11.50
C ALA A 3 -15.13 25.69 11.12
N MET A 4 -14.89 24.47 11.57
CA MET A 4 -13.67 23.72 11.21
C MET A 4 -13.98 22.25 10.90
N PHE A 5 -15.15 21.98 10.32
CA PHE A 5 -15.44 20.70 9.68
C PHE A 5 -16.48 20.96 8.59
N GLU A 6 -16.04 21.59 7.50
CA GLU A 6 -16.80 21.62 6.27
C GLU A 6 -16.64 20.27 5.56
N PRO A 7 -17.74 19.61 5.17
CA PRO A 7 -17.72 18.24 4.71
C PRO A 7 -17.34 18.12 3.23
N LYS A 8 -16.52 17.10 2.95
CA LYS A 8 -16.39 16.40 1.67
C LYS A 8 -16.06 17.28 0.46
N HIS A 9 -14.76 17.43 0.19
CA HIS A 9 -14.31 17.47 -1.20
C HIS A 9 -14.92 16.25 -1.93
N ALA A 10 -15.84 16.52 -2.84
CA ALA A 10 -16.28 15.52 -3.79
C ALA A 10 -15.04 15.15 -4.61
N SER A 11 -14.38 14.05 -4.24
CA SER A 11 -13.18 13.62 -4.93
C SER A 11 -13.42 13.58 -6.43
N THR A 12 -12.63 14.35 -7.17
CA THR A 12 -12.72 14.46 -8.62
C THR A 12 -12.66 13.05 -9.22
N HIS A 13 -13.33 12.81 -10.35
CA HIS A 13 -13.33 11.48 -10.99
C HIS A 13 -11.92 10.89 -11.19
N GLU A 14 -10.93 11.78 -11.38
CA GLU A 14 -9.50 11.47 -11.49
C GLU A 14 -8.90 11.00 -10.15
N GLU A 15 -9.16 11.68 -9.03
CA GLU A 15 -8.70 11.24 -7.69
C GLU A 15 -9.18 9.83 -7.36
N ARG A 16 -10.47 9.53 -7.61
CA ARG A 16 -11.04 8.20 -7.36
C ARG A 16 -10.34 7.10 -8.17
N ARG A 17 -9.97 7.40 -9.42
CA ARG A 17 -9.23 6.46 -10.28
C ARG A 17 -7.81 6.21 -9.75
N VAL A 18 -7.13 7.26 -9.30
CA VAL A 18 -5.80 7.16 -8.68
C VAL A 18 -5.90 6.31 -7.40
N TYR A 19 -6.79 6.67 -6.47
CA TYR A 19 -7.02 5.91 -5.24
C TYR A 19 -7.28 4.42 -5.49
N GLY A 20 -8.20 4.10 -6.41
CA GLY A 20 -8.55 2.70 -6.70
C GLY A 20 -7.41 1.87 -7.31
N ARG A 21 -6.47 2.51 -8.04
CA ARG A 21 -5.29 1.80 -8.57
C ARG A 21 -4.28 1.52 -7.47
N TYR A 22 -3.99 2.49 -6.61
CA TYR A 22 -3.08 2.30 -5.48
C TYR A 22 -3.63 1.30 -4.46
N GLU A 23 -4.94 1.30 -4.20
CA GLU A 23 -5.57 0.35 -3.28
C GLU A 23 -5.42 -1.10 -3.76
N LYS A 24 -5.56 -1.37 -5.06
CA LYS A 24 -5.27 -2.71 -5.62
C LYS A 24 -3.81 -3.11 -5.43
N LEU A 25 -2.87 -2.19 -5.69
CA LEU A 25 -1.43 -2.44 -5.49
C LEU A 25 -1.13 -2.75 -4.02
N TYR A 26 -1.78 -2.05 -3.09
CA TYR A 26 -1.68 -2.32 -1.67
C TYR A 26 -2.17 -3.71 -1.28
N THR A 27 -3.39 -4.05 -1.67
CA THR A 27 -3.98 -5.34 -1.32
C THR A 27 -3.13 -6.47 -1.88
N LEU A 28 -2.61 -6.32 -3.11
CA LEU A 28 -1.75 -7.30 -3.72
C LEU A 28 -0.40 -7.43 -2.98
N ASN A 29 0.22 -6.31 -2.62
CA ASN A 29 1.46 -6.29 -1.85
C ASN A 29 1.29 -6.96 -0.47
N ASP A 30 0.22 -6.59 0.25
CA ASP A 30 -0.07 -7.14 1.58
C ASP A 30 -0.38 -8.64 1.51
N PHE A 31 -1.07 -9.08 0.45
CA PHE A 31 -1.32 -10.49 0.20
C PHE A 31 -0.02 -11.28 -0.03
N PHE A 32 0.90 -10.77 -0.86
CA PHE A 32 2.20 -11.41 -1.07
C PHE A 32 3.05 -11.40 0.20
N ALA A 33 3.08 -10.30 0.95
CA ALA A 33 3.77 -10.24 2.25
C ALA A 33 3.27 -11.34 3.19
N ALA A 34 1.95 -11.45 3.36
CA ALA A 34 1.32 -12.45 4.21
C ALA A 34 1.63 -13.88 3.73
N LEU A 35 1.57 -14.13 2.42
CA LEU A 35 1.88 -15.44 1.85
C LEU A 35 3.34 -15.84 2.11
N TYR A 36 4.30 -14.96 1.86
CA TYR A 36 5.71 -15.22 2.11
C TYR A 36 6.02 -15.49 3.58
N PHE A 37 5.45 -14.68 4.49
CA PHE A 37 5.63 -14.91 5.92
C PHE A 37 4.99 -16.20 6.40
N LEU A 38 3.77 -16.53 5.93
CA LEU A 38 3.09 -17.77 6.31
C LEU A 38 3.86 -19.00 5.82
N VAL A 39 4.25 -19.01 4.54
CA VAL A 39 5.02 -20.12 3.96
C VAL A 39 6.36 -20.27 4.67
N GLY A 40 7.10 -19.17 4.84
CA GLY A 40 8.37 -19.21 5.57
C GLY A 40 8.21 -19.71 7.00
N SER A 41 7.11 -19.35 7.68
CA SER A 41 6.85 -19.78 9.06
C SER A 41 6.62 -21.29 9.14
N ILE A 42 5.92 -21.85 8.15
CA ILE A 42 5.73 -23.31 8.03
C ILE A 42 7.06 -23.99 7.71
N MET A 43 7.91 -23.40 6.88
CA MET A 43 9.21 -23.98 6.53
C MET A 43 10.17 -24.05 7.73
N PHE A 44 10.09 -23.09 8.66
CA PHE A 44 10.93 -23.09 9.88
C PHE A 44 10.71 -24.28 10.83
N PHE A 45 9.66 -25.09 10.64
CA PHE A 45 9.48 -26.35 11.38
C PHE A 45 10.43 -27.46 10.92
N TYR A 46 11.14 -27.29 9.80
CA TYR A 46 12.04 -28.30 9.23
C TYR A 46 13.45 -27.72 9.08
N GLU A 47 14.43 -28.35 9.72
CA GLU A 47 15.82 -27.89 9.68
C GLU A 47 16.39 -27.82 8.24
N SER A 48 16.01 -28.78 7.40
CA SER A 48 16.40 -28.84 5.99
C SER A 48 15.85 -27.69 5.13
N LEU A 49 14.81 -26.98 5.61
CA LEU A 49 14.17 -25.88 4.89
C LEU A 49 14.52 -24.50 5.47
N MET A 50 15.47 -24.40 6.40
CA MET A 50 15.83 -23.10 6.99
C MET A 50 16.29 -22.07 5.96
N VAL A 51 17.16 -22.45 5.02
CA VAL A 51 17.65 -21.53 3.98
C VAL A 51 16.51 -20.94 3.14
N PRO A 52 15.62 -21.74 2.53
CA PRO A 52 14.49 -21.17 1.81
C PRO A 52 13.49 -20.43 2.72
N ALA A 53 13.29 -20.86 3.98
CA ALA A 53 12.46 -20.14 4.95
C ALA A 53 12.96 -18.72 5.20
N THR A 54 14.27 -18.55 5.38
CA THR A 54 14.92 -17.24 5.55
C THR A 54 14.65 -16.34 4.35
N TRP A 55 14.80 -16.86 3.12
CA TRP A 55 14.50 -16.08 1.91
C TRP A 55 13.03 -15.69 1.80
N CYS A 56 12.10 -16.58 2.14
CA CYS A 56 10.68 -16.24 2.23
C CYS A 56 10.45 -15.07 3.21
N PHE A 57 11.06 -15.11 4.39
CA PHE A 57 10.96 -14.02 5.36
C PHE A 57 11.59 -12.72 4.88
N THR A 58 12.74 -12.78 4.21
CA THR A 58 13.38 -11.61 3.60
C THR A 58 12.47 -10.98 2.55
N LEU A 59 11.88 -11.79 1.65
CA LEU A 59 10.94 -11.31 0.63
C LEU A 59 9.65 -10.75 1.26
N GLY A 60 9.10 -11.40 2.28
CA GLY A 60 7.95 -10.88 3.03
C GLY A 60 8.25 -9.53 3.66
N SER A 61 9.46 -9.37 4.22
CA SER A 61 9.93 -8.10 4.82
C SER A 61 10.09 -6.99 3.79
N VAL A 62 10.58 -7.31 2.59
CA VAL A 62 10.64 -6.36 1.47
C VAL A 62 9.23 -5.88 1.11
N HIS A 63 8.24 -6.77 0.99
CA HIS A 63 6.85 -6.36 0.74
C HIS A 63 6.28 -5.52 1.89
N PHE A 64 6.64 -5.82 3.13
CA PHE A 64 6.24 -5.01 4.28
C PHE A 64 6.79 -3.57 4.19
N LEU A 65 8.02 -3.40 3.67
CA LEU A 65 8.60 -2.09 3.39
C LEU A 65 7.96 -1.40 2.18
N LEU A 66 7.54 -2.14 1.15
CA LEU A 66 6.86 -1.56 -0.01
C LEU A 66 5.54 -0.88 0.36
N ARG A 67 4.86 -1.34 1.42
CA ARG A 67 3.59 -0.76 1.88
C ARG A 67 3.69 0.75 2.19
N PRO A 68 4.58 1.24 3.08
CA PRO A 68 4.76 2.68 3.26
C PRO A 68 5.26 3.38 2.00
N THR A 69 6.06 2.73 1.15
CA THR A 69 6.52 3.33 -0.13
C THR A 69 5.35 3.62 -1.09
N ILE A 70 4.42 2.67 -1.25
CA ILE A 70 3.20 2.84 -2.05
C ILE A 70 2.33 3.96 -1.46
N LYS A 71 2.36 4.15 -0.13
CA LYS A 71 1.62 5.22 0.57
C LYS A 71 2.09 6.59 0.17
N VAL A 72 3.40 6.78 0.31
CA VAL A 72 4.06 8.03 -0.01
C VAL A 72 3.88 8.34 -1.49
N ALA A 73 4.02 7.34 -2.36
CA ALA A 73 3.79 7.51 -3.80
C ALA A 73 2.36 7.93 -4.13
N ARG A 74 1.35 7.38 -3.43
CA ARG A 74 -0.05 7.79 -3.59
C ARG A 74 -0.29 9.22 -3.12
N GLU A 75 0.22 9.56 -1.94
CA GLU A 75 0.09 10.91 -1.35
C GLU A 75 0.74 11.96 -2.26
N PHE A 76 1.92 11.66 -2.81
CA PHE A 76 2.60 12.53 -3.77
C PHE A 76 1.82 12.69 -5.08
N HIS A 77 1.23 11.62 -5.63
CA HIS A 77 0.42 11.69 -6.85
C HIS A 77 -0.82 12.56 -6.64
N ILE A 78 -1.52 12.39 -5.52
CA ILE A 78 -2.72 13.20 -5.22
C ILE A 78 -2.35 14.67 -5.04
N ALA A 79 -1.23 14.98 -4.38
CA ALA A 79 -0.75 16.35 -4.20
C ALA A 79 -0.42 17.08 -5.52
N GLN A 80 -0.28 16.35 -6.63
CA GLN A 80 -0.03 16.91 -7.96
C GLN A 80 -1.30 17.08 -8.81
N LEU A 81 -2.46 16.63 -8.34
CA LEU A 81 -3.71 16.80 -9.07
C LEU A 81 -4.18 18.27 -8.97
N PRO A 82 -4.74 18.84 -10.06
CA PRO A 82 -5.30 20.19 -10.04
C PRO A 82 -6.39 20.31 -8.98
N LEU A 83 -6.42 21.46 -8.28
CA LEU A 83 -7.45 21.68 -7.28
C LEU A 83 -8.78 21.99 -7.98
N PRO A 84 -9.92 21.59 -7.40
CA PRO A 84 -11.22 21.97 -7.95
C PRO A 84 -11.37 23.51 -7.88
N GLY A 85 -11.41 24.18 -9.03
CA GLY A 85 -11.56 25.66 -9.12
C GLY A 85 -10.43 26.40 -9.83
N ASP A 86 -9.46 25.69 -10.45
CA ASP A 86 -8.35 26.31 -11.19
C ASP A 86 -8.74 26.78 -12.61
N ASP A 87 -10.03 26.70 -12.95
CA ASP A 87 -10.65 27.01 -14.24
C ASP A 87 -11.50 28.30 -14.28
N GLU A 88 -11.36 29.20 -13.29
CA GLU A 88 -11.89 30.59 -13.32
C GLU A 88 -10.80 31.68 -13.33
#